data_AF-A0A1A9S6V5-F1
#
_entry.id   AF-A0A1A9S6V5-F1
#
_cell.length_a   1.000
_cell.length_b   1.000
_cell.length_c   1.000
_cell.angle_alpha   90.00
_cell.angle_beta   90.00
_cell.angle_gamma   90.00
#
_symmetry.space_group_name_H-M   'P 1'
#
loop_
_entity.id
_entity.type
_entity.pdbx_description
1 polymer ?
#
loop_
_entity_poly.entity_id
_entity_poly.type
_entity_poly.pdbx_seq_one_letter_code
_entity_poly.pdbx_strand_id
1 'polypeptide(L)'
;MKQANVDFDALGAAPLLDNEDANHAILDILNNYEFMAAGIKEGAFDEQIYKRMKCSLIVADWEILNIYIRALRKREERPKLFIEFQWLAEKWGASTEQTEK
;
A
#
# COMPACT_ATOMS: atom_id res chain seq x y z
N MET A 1 9.61 32.53 14.48
CA MET A 1 9.32 31.12 14.85
C MET A 1 9.06 30.36 13.55
N LYS A 2 9.96 29.47 13.13
CA LYS A 2 9.67 28.57 12.00
C LYS A 2 8.65 27.56 12.51
N GLN A 3 7.45 27.57 11.95
CA GLN A 3 6.47 26.52 12.16
C GLN A 3 7.17 25.20 11.82
N ALA A 4 7.34 24.33 12.82
CA ALA A 4 7.77 22.96 12.56
C ALA A 4 6.69 22.38 11.65
N ASN A 5 7.08 22.01 10.44
CA ASN A 5 6.17 21.39 9.49
C ASN A 5 5.86 20.00 10.04
N VAL A 6 4.80 19.91 10.86
CA VAL A 6 4.43 18.67 11.52
C VAL A 6 3.93 17.73 10.43
N ASP A 7 4.71 16.67 10.18
CA ASP A 7 4.33 15.62 9.24
C ASP A 7 3.31 14.71 9.93
N PHE A 8 2.03 14.98 9.70
CA PHE A 8 0.93 14.20 10.28
C PHE A 8 0.96 12.73 9.82
N ASP A 9 1.52 12.43 8.64
CA ASP A 9 1.71 11.05 8.18
C ASP A 9 2.71 10.32 9.07
N ALA A 10 3.79 11.01 9.45
CA ALA A 10 4.82 10.47 10.33
C ALA A 10 4.30 10.27 11.76
N LEU A 11 3.42 11.14 12.25
CA LEU A 11 2.78 10.96 13.56
C LEU A 11 1.86 9.73 13.63
N GLY A 12 1.10 9.47 12.56
CA GLY A 12 0.22 8.29 12.49
C GLY A 12 1.00 6.98 12.37
N ALA A 13 2.12 6.98 11.65
CA ALA A 13 2.94 5.80 11.44
C ALA A 13 4.01 5.57 12.53
N ALA A 14 4.40 6.59 13.30
CA ALA A 14 5.47 6.50 14.31
C ALA A 14 5.33 5.31 15.28
N PRO A 15 4.16 5.03 15.88
CA PRO A 15 4.02 3.88 16.78
C PRO A 15 4.28 2.52 16.13
N LEU A 16 4.02 2.41 14.81
CA LEU A 16 4.26 1.20 14.03
C LEU A 16 5.72 1.11 13.59
N LEU A 17 6.35 2.24 13.26
CA LEU A 17 7.76 2.30 12.87
C LEU A 17 8.70 2.05 14.04
N ASP A 18 8.31 2.43 15.25
CA ASP A 18 9.07 2.27 16.49
C ASP A 18 8.97 0.85 17.09
N ASN A 19 8.00 0.04 16.63
CA ASN A 19 7.82 -1.34 17.06
C ASN A 19 8.31 -2.31 15.97
N GLU A 20 9.52 -2.85 16.14
CA GLU A 20 10.18 -3.70 15.14
C GLU A 20 9.36 -4.95 14.77
N ASP A 21 8.75 -5.64 15.74
CA ASP A 21 7.97 -6.86 15.49
C ASP A 21 6.69 -6.57 14.69
N ALA A 22 5.96 -5.51 15.06
CA ALA A 22 4.76 -5.10 14.35
C ALA A 22 5.09 -4.57 12.94
N ASN A 23 6.20 -3.83 12.81
CA ASN A 23 6.72 -3.37 11.55
C ASN A 23 7.06 -4.55 10.61
N HIS A 24 7.74 -5.58 11.13
CA HIS A 24 8.09 -6.77 10.34
C HIS A 24 6.86 -7.47 9.78
N ALA A 25 5.81 -7.68 10.58
CA ALA A 25 4.58 -8.30 10.10
C ALA A 25 3.90 -7.49 9.00
N ILE A 26 3.88 -6.16 9.11
CA ILE A 26 3.31 -5.27 8.08
C ILE A 26 4.17 -5.32 6.80
N LEU A 27 5.49 -5.29 6.93
CA LEU A 27 6.41 -5.37 5.80
C LEU A 27 6.27 -6.69 5.05
N ASP A 28 6.06 -7.81 5.74
CA ASP A 28 5.82 -9.11 5.09
C ASP A 28 4.55 -9.10 4.24
N ILE A 29 3.47 -8.49 4.74
CA ILE A 29 2.22 -8.31 3.98
C ILE A 29 2.46 -7.42 2.75
N LEU A 30 3.13 -6.28 2.94
CA LEU A 30 3.44 -5.35 1.85
C LEU A 30 4.33 -5.99 0.77
N ASN A 31 5.32 -6.78 1.18
CA ASN A 31 6.18 -7.54 0.27
C ASN A 31 5.37 -8.57 -0.53
N ASN A 32 4.41 -9.25 0.11
CA ASN A 32 3.51 -10.17 -0.58
C ASN A 32 2.65 -9.46 -1.63
N TYR A 33 2.09 -8.31 -1.28
CA TYR A 33 1.29 -7.51 -2.19
C TYR A 33 2.09 -6.93 -3.35
N GLU A 34 3.32 -6.48 -3.10
CA GLU A 34 4.21 -6.02 -4.16
C GLU A 34 4.55 -7.15 -5.14
N PHE A 35 4.91 -8.33 -4.63
CA PHE A 35 5.21 -9.49 -5.47
C PHE A 35 4.00 -9.92 -6.30
N MET A 36 2.82 -9.97 -5.68
CA MET A 36 1.58 -10.30 -6.37
C MET A 36 1.24 -9.25 -7.45
N ALA A 37 1.34 -7.97 -7.13
CA ALA A 37 1.06 -6.89 -8.06
C ALA A 37 2.04 -6.87 -9.24
N ALA A 38 3.34 -7.07 -8.98
CA ALA A 38 4.36 -7.21 -10.00
C ALA A 38 4.06 -8.41 -10.91
N GLY A 39 3.71 -9.57 -10.34
CA GLY A 39 3.36 -10.75 -11.13
C GLY A 39 2.10 -10.58 -11.98
N ILE A 40 1.10 -9.84 -11.51
CA ILE A 40 -0.07 -9.46 -12.31
C ILE A 40 0.34 -8.51 -13.44
N LYS A 41 1.17 -7.51 -13.15
CA LYS A 41 1.61 -6.50 -14.12
C LYS A 41 2.45 -7.10 -15.24
N GLU A 42 3.32 -8.05 -14.92
CA GLU A 42 4.14 -8.79 -15.87
C GLU A 42 3.37 -9.92 -16.59
N GLY A 43 2.09 -10.14 -16.25
CA GLY A 43 1.25 -11.17 -16.86
C GLY A 43 1.57 -12.61 -16.41
N ALA A 44 2.37 -12.77 -15.34
CA ALA A 44 2.64 -14.07 -14.73
C ALA A 44 1.43 -14.61 -13.94
N PHE A 45 0.54 -13.73 -13.47
CA PHE A 45 -0.70 -14.08 -12.78
C PHE A 45 -1.94 -13.60 -13.54
N ASP A 46 -3.02 -14.38 -13.45
CA ASP A 46 -4.32 -14.01 -14.02
C ASP A 46 -5.00 -12.95 -13.15
N GLU A 47 -4.97 -11.71 -13.62
CA GLU A 47 -5.58 -10.57 -12.93
C GLU A 47 -7.06 -10.79 -12.58
N GLN A 48 -7.84 -11.43 -13.47
CA GLN A 48 -9.28 -11.59 -13.28
C GLN A 48 -9.59 -12.55 -12.14
N ILE A 49 -8.80 -13.62 -12.00
CA ILE A 49 -8.93 -14.55 -10.87
C ILE A 49 -8.64 -13.81 -9.55
N TYR A 50 -7.51 -13.10 -9.50
CA TYR A 50 -7.10 -12.38 -8.29
C TYR A 50 -8.06 -11.25 -7.94
N LYS A 51 -8.56 -10.50 -8.92
CA LYS A 51 -9.55 -9.44 -8.70
C LYS A 51 -10.83 -10.00 -8.09
N ARG A 52 -11.38 -11.11 -8.59
CA ARG A 52 -12.58 -11.73 -7.99
C ARG A 52 -12.36 -12.20 -6.55
N MET A 53 -11.16 -12.65 -6.20
CA MET A 53 -10.87 -13.22 -4.88
C MET A 53 -10.45 -12.17 -3.85
N LYS A 54 -9.72 -11.13 -4.28
CA LYS A 54 -8.99 -10.23 -3.38
C LYS A 54 -9.22 -8.73 -3.65
N CYS A 55 -10.08 -8.34 -4.59
CA CYS A 55 -10.27 -6.92 -4.93
C CYS A 55 -10.65 -6.07 -3.70
N SER A 56 -11.69 -6.45 -2.96
CA SER A 56 -12.13 -5.69 -1.79
C SER A 56 -11.05 -5.62 -0.70
N LEU A 57 -10.28 -6.70 -0.51
CA LEU A 57 -9.18 -6.74 0.45
C LEU A 57 -8.05 -5.79 0.07
N ILE A 58 -7.59 -5.84 -1.20
CA ILE A 58 -6.48 -5.02 -1.68
C ILE A 58 -6.81 -3.53 -1.66
N VAL A 59 -8.04 -3.17 -2.02
CA VAL A 59 -8.49 -1.77 -1.98
C VAL A 59 -8.59 -1.28 -0.52
N ALA A 60 -9.21 -2.05 0.37
CA ALA A 60 -9.34 -1.68 1.78
C ALA A 60 -7.97 -1.60 2.48
N ASP A 61 -7.08 -2.57 2.24
CA ASP A 61 -5.75 -2.56 2.81
C ASP A 61 -4.92 -1.37 2.30
N TRP A 62 -5.10 -0.97 1.03
CA TRP A 62 -4.45 0.24 0.52
C TRP A 62 -4.94 1.50 1.22
N GLU A 63 -6.23 1.64 1.52
CA GLU A 63 -6.76 2.78 2.26
C GLU A 63 -6.12 2.92 3.66
N ILE A 64 -5.83 1.79 4.31
CA ILE A 64 -5.21 1.76 5.64
C ILE A 64 -3.69 1.95 5.54
N LEU A 65 -3.04 1.23 4.62
CA LEU A 65 -1.58 1.13 4.56
C LEU A 65 -0.92 2.27 3.78
N ASN A 66 -1.65 3.07 3.00
CA ASN A 66 -1.04 4.14 2.21
C ASN A 66 -0.31 5.19 3.07
N ILE A 67 -0.82 5.51 4.26
CA ILE A 67 -0.21 6.49 5.17
C ILE A 67 1.12 5.92 5.69
N TYR A 68 1.11 4.63 6.05
CA TYR A 68 2.31 3.91 6.48
C TYR A 68 3.37 3.85 5.37
N ILE A 69 2.97 3.47 4.15
CA ILE A 69 3.87 3.41 2.99
C ILE A 69 4.46 4.78 2.68
N ARG A 70 3.68 5.86 2.77
CA ARG A 70 4.17 7.24 2.56
C ARG A 70 5.21 7.64 3.62
N ALA A 71 4.94 7.35 4.90
CA ALA A 71 5.88 7.59 5.98
C ALA A 71 7.17 6.78 5.79
N LEU A 72 7.05 5.52 5.40
CA LEU A 72 8.20 4.64 5.12
C LEU A 72 9.02 5.12 3.91
N ARG A 73 8.39 5.55 2.82
CA ARG A 73 9.05 6.14 1.64
C ARG A 73 9.87 7.38 2.01
N LYS A 74 9.33 8.23 2.90
CA LYS A 74 10.03 9.42 3.42
C LYS A 74 11.20 9.02 4.32
N ARG A 75 11.01 8.07 5.24
CA ARG A 75 12.04 7.60 6.19
C ARG A 75 13.23 6.95 5.48
N GLU A 76 12.96 6.07 4.52
CA GLU A 76 13.98 5.30 3.79
C GLU A 76 14.54 6.04 2.57
N GLU A 77 14.05 7.25 2.28
CA GLU A 77 14.38 8.03 1.07
C GLU A 77 14.16 7.24 -0.24
N ARG A 78 13.17 6.34 -0.23
CA ARG A 78 12.85 5.42 -1.33
C ARG A 78 11.44 5.69 -1.85
N PRO A 79 11.23 6.63 -2.78
CA PRO A 79 9.90 7.03 -3.23
C PRO A 79 9.14 5.94 -4.00
N LYS A 80 9.84 4.90 -4.49
CA LYS A 80 9.28 3.80 -5.29
C LYS A 80 8.97 2.54 -4.49
N LEU A 81 9.11 2.56 -3.15
CA LEU A 81 8.74 1.41 -2.31
C LEU A 81 7.25 1.09 -2.48
N PHE A 82 6.92 -0.18 -2.74
CA PHE A 82 5.53 -0.64 -2.87
C PHE A 82 4.73 0.07 -3.97
N ILE A 83 5.39 0.38 -5.10
CA ILE A 83 4.77 1.12 -6.21
C ILE A 83 3.82 0.22 -7.02
N GLU A 84 4.10 -1.08 -7.08
CA GLU A 84 3.26 -2.02 -7.81
C GLU A 84 1.98 -2.32 -7.02
N PHE A 85 2.08 -2.45 -5.70
CA PHE A 85 0.90 -2.54 -4.84
C PHE A 85 0.00 -1.32 -4.99
N GLN A 86 0.57 -0.11 -4.98
CA GLN A 86 -0.16 1.13 -5.23
C GLN A 86 -0.90 1.10 -6.58
N TRP A 87 -0.20 0.75 -7.65
CA TRP A 87 -0.78 0.65 -8.99
C TRP A 87 -1.97 -0.32 -9.03
N LEU A 88 -1.82 -1.49 -8.41
CA LEU A 88 -2.87 -2.50 -8.40
C LEU A 88 -4.12 -2.02 -7.65
N ALA A 89 -3.92 -1.44 -6.46
CA ALA A 89 -5.01 -0.93 -5.64
C ALA A 89 -5.77 0.22 -6.32
N GLU A 90 -5.05 1.19 -6.91
CA GLU A 90 -5.66 2.30 -7.66
C GLU A 90 -6.43 1.81 -8.89
N LYS A 91 -5.86 0.86 -9.65
CA LYS A 91 -6.50 0.26 -10.83
C LYS A 91 -7.80 -0.46 -10.46
N TRP A 92 -7.82 -1.18 -9.34
CA TRP A 92 -8.98 -1.92 -8.88
C TRP A 92 -10.02 -1.03 -8.21
N GLY A 93 -9.62 -0.04 -7.41
CA GLY A 93 -10.52 0.94 -6.78
C GLY A 93 -11.25 1.81 -7.80
N ALA A 94 -10.58 2.25 -8.86
CA ALA A 94 -11.23 2.99 -9.95
C ALA A 94 -12.25 2.14 -10.74
N SER A 95 -12.14 0.80 -10.66
CA SER A 95 -13.08 -0.12 -11.31
C SER A 95 -14.36 -0.34 -10.47
N THR A 96 -14.29 -0.21 -9.14
CA THR A 96 -15.43 -0.48 -8.25
C THR A 96 -16.46 0.65 -8.27
N GLU A 97 -16.05 1.89 -8.50
CA GLU A 97 -16.96 3.06 -8.60
C GLU A 97 -17.88 3.04 -9.84
N GLN A 98 -17.65 2.14 -10.80
CA GLN A 98 -18.43 2.05 -12.04
C GLN A 98 -19.58 1.03 -11.97
N THR A 99 -19.71 0.25 -10.89
CA THR A 99 -20.78 -0.77 -10.77
C THR A 99 -21.99 -0.27 -9.95
N GLU A 100 -21.93 0.92 -9.36
CA GLU A 100 -23.00 1.49 -8.52
C GLU A 100 -23.83 2.61 -9.20
N LYS A 101 -23.89 2.65 -10.54
CA LYS A 101 -24.76 3.58 -11.29
C LYS A 101 -25.80 2.87 -12.14
#